data_AF-A0A157KTF5-F1
#
_entry.id   AF-A0A157KTF5-F1
#
_cell.length_a   1.000
_cell.length_b   1.000
_cell.length_c   1.000
_cell.angle_alpha   90.00
_cell.angle_beta   90.00
_cell.angle_gamma   90.00
#
_symmetry.space_group_name_H-M   'P 1'
#
loop_
_entity.id
_entity.type
_entity.pdbx_description
1 polymer ?
#
loop_
_entity_poly.entity_id
_entity_poly.type
_entity_poly.pdbx_seq_one_letter_code
_entity_poly.pdbx_strand_id
1 'polypeptide(L)'
;MNTQTRIKLKGLKIYTGMSQETVCFNATVLFDGLSIGTADNDGHGGETRVLFEPGKKELFRQAESYAKGLLPICLGEHNGKPFLIDSNLIEVIDQLVSDEERNRKTKSSFKKVYRKKICVLREGRLWTVGYKSQAQYASYIAQIKKEHGPDIVILDDLEHDEAFELYSKHLYA
;
A
#
# COMPACT_ATOMS: atom_id res chain seq x y z
N MET A 1 -8.53 -1.45 8.60
CA MET A 1 -7.07 -1.67 8.65
C MET A 1 -6.57 -1.19 10.00
N ASN A 2 -5.54 -1.83 10.54
CA ASN A 2 -4.95 -1.46 11.82
C ASN A 2 -4.20 -0.12 11.67
N THR A 3 -4.72 0.98 12.22
CA THR A 3 -4.19 2.34 12.08
C THR A 3 -3.15 2.69 13.15
N GLN A 4 -2.56 1.68 13.80
CA GLN A 4 -1.55 1.89 14.83
C GLN A 4 -0.35 2.68 14.29
N THR A 5 0.23 3.55 15.11
CA THR A 5 1.38 4.39 14.73
C THR A 5 2.60 4.22 15.65
N ARG A 6 2.50 3.36 16.67
CA ARG A 6 3.56 3.16 17.67
C ARG A 6 4.67 2.24 17.14
N ILE A 7 4.29 1.20 16.41
CA ILE A 7 5.22 0.32 15.70
C ILE A 7 5.46 0.90 14.30
N LYS A 8 6.72 1.17 13.96
CA LYS A 8 7.13 1.69 12.65
C LYS A 8 8.33 0.94 12.12
N LEU A 9 8.49 0.94 10.80
CA LEU A 9 9.67 0.40 10.13
C LEU A 9 10.55 1.56 9.65
N LYS A 10 11.81 1.59 10.09
CA LYS A 10 12.81 2.56 9.66
C LYS A 10 13.74 1.90 8.65
N GLY A 11 13.99 2.60 7.53
CA GLY A 11 14.91 2.13 6.51
C GLY A 11 14.43 0.88 5.76
N LEU A 12 13.11 0.68 5.65
CA LEU A 12 12.52 -0.48 4.98
C LEU A 12 12.98 -0.59 3.52
N LYS A 13 13.73 -1.65 3.22
CA LYS A 13 14.12 -2.05 1.87
C LYS A 13 13.31 -3.26 1.46
N ILE A 14 12.71 -3.20 0.28
CA ILE A 14 11.92 -4.28 -0.31
C ILE A 14 12.63 -4.72 -1.59
N TYR A 15 12.85 -6.02 -1.73
CA TYR A 15 13.58 -6.63 -2.85
C TYR A 15 12.60 -7.46 -3.68
N THR A 16 11.74 -6.80 -4.45
CA THR A 16 10.68 -7.46 -5.23
C THR A 16 11.22 -8.56 -6.17
N GLY A 17 12.40 -8.35 -6.76
CA GLY A 17 13.03 -9.35 -7.63
C GLY A 17 13.54 -10.62 -6.91
N MET A 18 13.55 -10.62 -5.58
CA MET A 18 13.94 -11.75 -4.74
C MET A 18 12.75 -12.32 -3.95
N SER A 19 11.54 -11.78 -4.14
CA SER A 19 10.32 -12.27 -3.50
C SER A 19 9.72 -13.39 -4.35
N GLN A 20 9.64 -14.62 -3.80
CA GLN A 20 9.06 -15.77 -4.50
C GLN A 20 7.67 -16.10 -3.94
N GLU A 21 7.57 -16.32 -2.63
CA GLU A 21 6.31 -16.61 -1.94
C GLU A 21 5.93 -15.50 -0.95
N THR A 22 6.92 -15.01 -0.20
CA THR A 22 6.79 -13.89 0.75
C THR A 22 7.54 -12.66 0.24
N VAL A 23 7.24 -11.49 0.80
CA VAL A 23 7.97 -10.26 0.47
C VAL A 23 9.39 -10.36 1.04
N CYS A 24 10.40 -10.29 0.19
CA CYS A 24 11.79 -10.19 0.61
C CYS A 24 12.09 -8.76 1.08
N PHE A 25 12.45 -8.57 2.35
CA PHE A 25 12.70 -7.23 2.92
C PHE A 25 13.68 -7.24 4.10
N ASN A 26 14.17 -6.06 4.45
CA ASN A 26 14.75 -5.80 5.77
C ASN A 26 14.37 -4.40 6.29
N ALA A 27 14.29 -4.26 7.61
CA ALA A 27 14.04 -3.00 8.27
C ALA A 27 14.51 -3.00 9.73
N THR A 28 14.70 -1.81 10.29
CA THR A 28 14.75 -1.59 11.74
C THR A 28 13.33 -1.40 12.26
N VAL A 29 12.98 -2.12 13.33
CA VAL A 29 11.69 -1.99 14.01
C VAL A 29 11.79 -0.93 15.10
N LEU A 30 10.89 0.04 15.06
CA LEU A 30 10.74 1.07 16.07
C LEU A 30 9.46 0.83 16.89
N PHE A 31 9.54 1.06 18.20
CA PHE A 31 8.37 1.19 19.08
C PHE A 31 8.44 2.51 19.83
N ASP A 32 7.40 3.34 19.70
CA ASP A 32 7.35 4.72 20.20
C ASP A 32 8.56 5.56 19.75
N GLY A 33 9.01 5.34 18.51
CA GLY A 33 10.15 6.03 17.92
C GLY A 33 11.52 5.52 18.35
N LEU A 34 11.60 4.58 19.31
CA LEU A 34 12.84 3.96 19.76
C LEU A 34 13.12 2.67 18.99
N SER A 35 14.38 2.44 18.60
CA SER A 35 14.78 1.16 18.02
C SER A 35 14.65 0.03 19.04
N ILE A 36 14.00 -1.06 18.62
CA ILE A 36 13.83 -2.26 19.44
C ILE A 36 14.49 -3.50 18.84
N GLY A 37 14.82 -3.47 17.55
CA GLY A 37 15.22 -4.68 16.82
C GLY A 37 15.24 -4.49 15.30
N THR A 38 15.47 -5.59 14.61
CA THR A 38 15.40 -5.71 13.15
C THR A 38 14.37 -6.76 12.75
N ALA A 39 13.77 -6.56 11.58
CA ALA A 39 12.90 -7.54 10.95
C ALA A 39 13.34 -7.79 9.51
N ASP A 40 13.27 -9.04 9.08
CA ASP A 40 13.59 -9.46 7.72
C ASP A 40 12.88 -10.75 7.31
N ASN A 41 12.71 -10.92 6.00
CA ASN A 41 12.26 -12.15 5.36
C ASN A 41 13.03 -12.31 4.05
N ASP A 42 13.43 -13.53 3.70
CA ASP A 42 14.27 -13.79 2.52
C ASP A 42 13.47 -13.96 1.23
N GLY A 43 12.15 -14.10 1.32
CA GLY A 43 11.22 -14.17 0.19
C GLY A 43 10.84 -15.58 -0.25
N HIS A 44 11.33 -16.64 0.42
CA HIS A 44 11.06 -18.03 0.04
C HIS A 44 9.90 -18.68 0.80
N GLY A 45 9.04 -17.87 1.43
CA GLY A 45 7.99 -18.34 2.32
C GLY A 45 8.35 -18.16 3.79
N GLY A 46 7.60 -18.78 4.67
CA GLY A 46 7.85 -18.76 6.11
C GLY A 46 7.54 -17.42 6.80
N GLU A 47 7.77 -17.41 8.11
CA GLU A 47 7.48 -16.28 8.99
C GLU A 47 8.58 -15.21 8.90
N THR A 48 8.19 -13.94 9.00
CA THR A 48 9.13 -12.83 9.17
C THR A 48 9.96 -13.02 10.43
N ARG A 49 11.29 -13.00 10.28
CA ARG A 49 12.23 -13.09 11.39
C ARG A 49 12.33 -11.74 12.07
N VAL A 50 12.18 -11.72 13.40
CA VAL A 50 12.36 -10.52 14.21
C VAL A 50 13.41 -10.78 15.31
N LEU A 51 14.41 -9.90 15.39
CA LEU A 51 15.49 -9.98 16.36
C LEU A 51 15.54 -8.68 17.17
N PHE A 52 15.45 -8.78 18.50
CA PHE A 52 15.57 -7.62 19.37
C PHE A 52 17.03 -7.18 19.51
N GLU A 53 17.24 -5.88 19.69
CA GLU A 53 18.56 -5.32 19.95
C GLU A 53 19.05 -5.65 21.38
N PRO A 54 20.37 -5.83 21.60
CA PRO A 54 20.93 -6.01 22.94
C PRO A 54 20.46 -4.93 23.92
N GLY A 55 19.99 -5.34 25.09
CA GLY A 55 19.46 -4.42 26.11
C GLY A 55 18.04 -3.91 25.86
N LYS A 56 17.39 -4.28 24.75
CA LYS A 56 16.02 -3.84 24.41
C LYS A 56 14.93 -4.89 24.66
N LYS A 57 15.27 -6.03 25.28
CA LYS A 57 14.35 -7.17 25.48
C LYS A 57 13.03 -6.77 26.14
N GLU A 58 13.06 -5.90 27.14
CA GLU A 58 11.82 -5.50 27.83
C GLU A 58 10.96 -4.57 26.97
N LEU A 59 11.59 -3.62 26.25
CA LEU A 59 10.90 -2.75 25.31
C LEU A 59 10.30 -3.55 24.14
N PHE A 60 11.00 -4.59 23.70
CA PHE A 60 10.51 -5.54 22.69
C PHE A 60 9.25 -6.28 23.17
N ARG A 61 9.25 -6.80 24.41
CA ARG A 61 8.07 -7.44 25.00
C ARG A 61 6.89 -6.50 25.14
N GLN A 62 7.12 -5.22 25.44
CA GLN A 62 6.08 -4.21 25.46
C GLN A 62 5.48 -4.00 24.06
N ALA A 63 6.32 -3.99 23.02
CA ALA A 63 5.85 -3.93 21.64
C ALA A 63 5.03 -5.16 21.25
N GLU A 64 5.46 -6.37 21.64
CA GLU A 64 4.70 -7.62 21.43
C GLU A 64 3.34 -7.58 22.14
N SER A 65 3.33 -7.16 23.41
CA SER A 65 2.09 -7.04 24.19
C SER A 65 1.16 -5.99 23.60
N TYR A 66 1.71 -4.87 23.12
CA TYR A 66 0.94 -3.83 22.44
C TYR A 66 0.31 -4.38 21.15
N ALA A 67 1.09 -5.05 20.31
CA ALA A 67 0.61 -5.62 19.05
C ALA A 67 -0.52 -6.64 19.27
N LYS A 68 -0.41 -7.49 20.30
CA LYS A 68 -1.46 -8.44 20.71
C LYS A 68 -2.77 -7.79 21.14
N GLY A 69 -2.72 -6.54 21.60
CA GLY A 69 -3.91 -5.77 21.99
C GLY A 69 -4.59 -5.03 20.83
N LEU A 70 -4.07 -5.13 19.61
CA LEU A 70 -4.65 -4.47 18.45
C LEU A 70 -5.80 -5.28 17.85
N LEU A 71 -6.60 -4.61 17.02
CA LEU A 71 -7.66 -5.28 16.26
C LEU A 71 -7.09 -6.38 15.35
N PRO A 72 -7.84 -7.48 15.13
CA PRO A 72 -7.46 -8.51 14.17
C PRO A 72 -7.09 -7.96 12.79
N ILE A 73 -6.11 -8.59 12.16
CA ILE A 73 -5.63 -8.23 10.82
C ILE A 73 -6.38 -9.06 9.79
N CYS A 74 -6.82 -8.41 8.71
CA CYS A 74 -7.51 -9.06 7.60
C CYS A 74 -6.49 -9.40 6.51
N LEU A 75 -6.28 -10.69 6.26
CA LEU A 75 -5.35 -11.17 5.23
C LEU A 75 -6.00 -11.29 3.84
N GLY A 76 -7.29 -11.03 3.74
CA GLY A 76 -8.04 -11.08 2.49
C GLY A 76 -9.50 -11.48 2.72
N GLU A 77 -10.20 -11.75 1.64
CA GLU A 77 -11.57 -12.26 1.68
C GLU A 77 -11.65 -13.65 1.06
N HIS A 78 -12.41 -14.54 1.69
CA HIS A 78 -12.74 -15.86 1.17
C HIS A 78 -14.26 -16.03 1.16
N ASN A 79 -14.84 -16.25 -0.03
CA ASN A 79 -16.29 -16.34 -0.24
C ASN A 79 -17.08 -15.14 0.33
N GLY A 80 -16.56 -13.92 0.12
CA GLY A 80 -17.19 -12.67 0.59
C GLY A 80 -17.14 -12.47 2.11
N LYS A 81 -16.29 -13.24 2.83
CA LYS A 81 -16.05 -13.07 4.26
C LYS A 81 -14.58 -12.72 4.51
N PRO A 82 -14.29 -11.77 5.41
CA PRO A 82 -12.91 -11.45 5.75
C PRO A 82 -12.24 -12.62 6.46
N PHE A 83 -11.03 -12.97 6.05
CA PHE A 83 -10.17 -13.91 6.75
C PHE A 83 -9.32 -13.11 7.75
N LEU A 84 -9.73 -13.18 9.03
CA LEU A 84 -9.13 -12.44 10.13
C LEU A 84 -8.20 -13.33 10.94
N ILE A 85 -7.08 -12.76 11.37
CA ILE A 85 -6.14 -13.37 12.32
C ILE A 85 -5.91 -12.42 13.49
N ASP A 86 -5.62 -12.99 14.66
CA ASP A 86 -5.24 -12.19 15.82
C ASP A 86 -3.94 -11.44 15.54
N SER A 87 -3.90 -10.17 15.95
CA SER A 87 -2.72 -9.34 15.72
C SER A 87 -1.58 -9.78 16.65
N ASN A 88 -0.36 -9.80 16.11
CA ASN A 88 0.86 -9.90 16.89
C ASN A 88 1.95 -9.02 16.22
N LEU A 89 3.15 -8.95 16.80
CA LEU A 89 4.20 -8.06 16.29
C LEU A 89 4.59 -8.38 14.84
N ILE A 90 4.65 -9.66 14.49
CA ILE A 90 5.02 -10.14 13.16
C ILE A 90 3.95 -9.73 12.14
N GLU A 91 2.68 -9.99 12.43
CA GLU A 91 1.58 -9.62 11.54
C GLU A 91 1.46 -8.11 11.33
N VAL A 92 1.76 -7.32 12.38
CA VAL A 92 1.82 -5.85 12.25
C VAL A 92 2.97 -5.43 11.33
N ILE A 93 4.14 -6.07 11.44
CA ILE A 93 5.29 -5.80 10.58
C ILE A 93 4.94 -6.15 9.13
N ASP A 94 4.36 -7.32 8.89
CA ASP A 94 4.00 -7.80 7.55
C ASP A 94 2.92 -6.91 6.90
N GLN A 95 1.95 -6.44 7.68
CA GLN A 95 0.98 -5.45 7.21
C GLN A 95 1.68 -4.14 6.80
N LEU A 96 2.60 -3.61 7.62
CA LEU A 96 3.34 -2.39 7.30
C LEU A 96 4.20 -2.54 6.03
N VAL A 97 4.84 -3.71 5.84
CA VAL A 97 5.61 -4.03 4.64
C VAL A 97 4.70 -4.08 3.41
N SER A 98 3.55 -4.75 3.52
CA SER A 98 2.55 -4.88 2.45
C SER A 98 1.97 -3.53 2.03
N ASP A 99 1.66 -2.68 3.00
CA ASP A 99 1.15 -1.33 2.77
C ASP A 99 2.18 -0.46 2.05
N GLU A 100 3.45 -0.51 2.46
CA GLU A 100 4.52 0.22 1.80
C GLU A 100 4.81 -0.33 0.39
N GLU A 101 4.75 -1.65 0.19
CA GLU A 101 4.89 -2.24 -1.15
C GLU A 101 3.77 -1.74 -2.08
N ARG A 102 2.52 -1.77 -1.60
CA ARG A 102 1.35 -1.26 -2.34
C ARG A 102 1.51 0.23 -2.63
N ASN A 103 1.94 1.03 -1.67
CA ASN A 103 2.18 2.47 -1.83
C ASN A 103 3.24 2.74 -2.92
N ARG A 104 4.36 2.01 -2.91
CA ARG A 104 5.41 2.12 -3.95
C ARG A 104 4.89 1.75 -5.33
N LYS A 105 4.15 0.64 -5.43
CA LYS A 105 3.52 0.19 -6.69
C LYS A 105 2.52 1.23 -7.21
N THR A 106 1.67 1.75 -6.34
CA THR A 106 0.65 2.77 -6.67
C THR A 106 1.28 4.08 -7.12
N LYS A 107 2.30 4.59 -6.42
CA LYS A 107 3.04 5.79 -6.84
C LYS A 107 3.69 5.60 -8.21
N SER A 108 4.31 4.44 -8.43
CA SER A 108 4.95 4.10 -9.71
C SER A 108 3.95 4.01 -10.85
N SER A 109 2.80 3.37 -10.64
CA SER A 109 1.75 3.27 -11.65
C SER A 109 1.08 4.62 -11.92
N PHE A 110 0.79 5.40 -10.88
CA PHE A 110 0.25 6.75 -11.01
C PHE A 110 1.15 7.64 -11.86
N LYS A 111 2.47 7.65 -11.59
CA LYS A 111 3.47 8.41 -12.38
C LYS A 111 3.50 8.02 -13.87
N LYS A 112 3.09 6.79 -14.22
CA LYS A 112 3.03 6.32 -15.62
C LYS A 112 1.78 6.79 -16.34
N VAL A 113 0.72 7.17 -15.62
CA VAL A 113 -0.59 7.48 -16.21
C VAL A 113 -0.98 8.94 -16.04
N TYR A 114 -0.73 9.55 -14.88
CA TYR A 114 -1.10 10.93 -14.57
C TYR A 114 -0.51 11.92 -15.58
N ARG A 115 -1.36 12.70 -16.25
CA ARG A 115 -1.01 13.66 -17.31
C ARG A 115 -0.24 13.08 -18.51
N LYS A 116 -0.24 11.74 -18.64
CA LYS A 116 0.33 11.00 -19.78
C LYS A 116 -0.73 10.17 -20.51
N LYS A 117 -1.84 9.91 -19.83
CA LYS A 117 -3.04 9.23 -20.31
C LYS A 117 -4.23 9.94 -19.69
N ILE A 118 -5.34 9.92 -20.40
CA ILE A 118 -6.61 10.40 -19.85
C ILE A 118 -7.05 9.38 -18.80
N CYS A 119 -7.02 9.76 -17.53
CA CYS A 119 -7.44 8.92 -16.42
C CYS A 119 -8.85 9.31 -15.99
N VAL A 120 -9.79 8.38 -16.09
CA VAL A 120 -11.22 8.62 -15.82
C VAL A 120 -11.70 7.72 -14.70
N LEU A 121 -12.43 8.31 -13.77
CA LEU A 121 -13.14 7.63 -12.68
C LEU A 121 -14.64 7.84 -12.86
N ARG A 122 -15.41 6.74 -12.83
CA ARG A 122 -16.89 6.75 -12.89
C ARG A 122 -17.43 5.59 -12.08
N GLU A 123 -18.40 5.85 -11.20
CA GLU A 123 -19.04 4.80 -10.38
C GLU A 123 -18.03 3.91 -9.64
N GLY A 124 -16.92 4.50 -9.16
CA GLY A 124 -15.84 3.79 -8.46
C GLY A 124 -14.88 3.00 -9.36
N ARG A 125 -15.11 2.96 -10.68
CA ARG A 125 -14.24 2.30 -11.66
C ARG A 125 -13.28 3.28 -12.29
N LEU A 126 -11.99 2.93 -12.26
CA LEU A 126 -10.91 3.71 -12.84
C LEU A 126 -10.43 3.07 -14.15
N TRP A 127 -10.32 3.85 -15.22
CA TRP A 127 -9.69 3.41 -16.48
C TRP A 127 -8.82 4.50 -17.09
N THR A 128 -7.95 4.10 -18.03
CA THR A 128 -7.03 5.02 -18.70
C THR A 128 -7.12 4.91 -20.21
N VAL A 129 -7.11 6.04 -20.91
CA VAL A 129 -7.08 6.12 -22.38
C VAL A 129 -5.76 6.77 -22.84
N GLY A 130 -4.99 6.05 -23.64
CA GLY A 130 -3.75 6.58 -24.24
C GLY A 130 -4.05 7.45 -25.46
N TYR A 131 -3.21 8.46 -25.69
CA TYR A 131 -3.27 9.36 -26.84
C TYR A 131 -1.87 9.62 -27.39
N LYS A 132 -1.76 10.01 -28.66
CA LYS A 132 -0.52 10.24 -29.40
C LYS A 132 -0.26 11.72 -29.72
N SER A 133 -1.29 12.57 -29.61
CA SER A 133 -1.19 14.00 -29.90
C SER A 133 -2.20 14.81 -29.08
N GLN A 134 -1.96 16.12 -28.97
CA GLN A 134 -2.88 17.02 -28.25
C GLN A 134 -4.26 17.11 -28.91
N ALA A 135 -4.32 17.03 -30.25
CA ALA A 135 -5.59 16.99 -30.98
C ALA A 135 -6.40 15.72 -30.64
N GLN A 136 -5.72 14.57 -30.53
CA GLN A 136 -6.36 13.32 -30.12
C GLN A 136 -6.83 13.38 -28.66
N TYR A 137 -6.03 13.96 -27.76
CA TYR A 137 -6.42 14.20 -26.38
C TYR A 137 -7.74 14.98 -26.28
N ALA A 138 -7.81 16.14 -26.95
CA ALA A 138 -8.99 17.00 -26.91
C ALA A 138 -10.24 16.28 -27.48
N SER A 139 -10.08 15.54 -28.58
CA SER A 139 -11.15 14.74 -29.19
C SER A 139 -11.68 13.67 -28.22
N TYR A 140 -10.77 12.92 -27.57
CA TYR A 140 -11.15 11.87 -26.63
C TYR A 140 -11.84 12.41 -25.38
N ILE A 141 -11.35 13.53 -24.82
CA ILE A 141 -12.01 14.18 -23.68
C ILE A 141 -13.45 14.59 -24.04
N ALA A 142 -13.65 15.19 -25.21
CA ALA A 142 -14.98 15.60 -25.66
C ALA A 142 -15.91 14.39 -25.85
N GLN A 143 -15.40 13.30 -26.43
CA GLN A 143 -16.15 12.06 -26.61
C GLN A 143 -16.52 11.43 -25.26
N ILE A 144 -15.56 11.29 -24.34
CA ILE A 144 -15.78 10.71 -23.00
C ILE A 144 -16.84 11.51 -22.24
N LYS A 145 -16.76 12.84 -22.25
CA LYS A 145 -17.75 13.72 -21.61
C LYS A 145 -19.15 13.57 -22.24
N LYS A 146 -19.22 13.39 -23.56
CA LYS A 146 -20.48 13.16 -24.27
C LYS A 146 -21.11 11.80 -23.94
N GLU A 147 -20.31 10.75 -23.87
CA GLU A 147 -20.77 9.37 -23.65
C GLU A 147 -21.16 9.09 -22.19
N HIS A 148 -20.40 9.63 -21.24
CA HIS A 148 -20.55 9.30 -19.82
C HIS A 148 -21.23 10.39 -18.99
N GLY A 149 -21.46 11.58 -19.57
CA GLY A 149 -22.12 12.69 -18.89
C GLY A 149 -21.24 13.38 -17.84
N PRO A 150 -21.83 14.24 -17.00
CA PRO A 150 -21.10 15.05 -16.02
C PRO A 150 -20.59 14.26 -14.80
N ASP A 151 -21.05 13.03 -14.58
CA ASP A 151 -20.76 12.23 -13.37
C ASP A 151 -19.38 11.54 -13.41
N ILE A 152 -18.51 11.94 -14.33
CA ILE A 152 -17.14 11.44 -14.42
C ILE A 152 -16.16 12.39 -13.76
N VAL A 153 -15.09 11.83 -13.21
CA VAL A 153 -13.93 12.59 -12.75
C VAL A 153 -12.76 12.30 -13.67
N ILE A 154 -12.19 13.35 -14.25
CA ILE A 154 -10.96 13.25 -15.05
C ILE A 154 -9.82 13.68 -14.14
N LEU A 155 -8.94 12.75 -13.79
CA LEU A 155 -7.89 13.01 -12.79
C LEU A 155 -6.90 14.09 -13.25
N ASP A 156 -6.73 14.27 -14.56
CA ASP A 156 -5.87 15.32 -15.12
C ASP A 156 -6.38 16.75 -14.83
N ASP A 157 -7.67 16.90 -14.51
CA ASP A 157 -8.30 18.18 -14.15
C ASP A 157 -8.13 18.52 -12.65
N LEU A 158 -7.56 17.61 -11.84
CA LEU A 158 -7.37 17.77 -10.41
C LEU A 158 -5.94 18.17 -10.05
N GLU A 159 -5.77 18.69 -8.83
CA GLU A 159 -4.45 18.85 -8.25
C GLU A 159 -3.79 17.50 -7.96
N HIS A 160 -2.46 17.47 -7.99
CA HIS A 160 -1.68 16.23 -7.96
C HIS A 160 -2.06 15.30 -6.80
N ASP A 161 -2.17 15.84 -5.59
CA ASP A 161 -2.41 15.04 -4.39
C ASP A 161 -3.84 14.51 -4.35
N GLU A 162 -4.83 15.31 -4.75
CA GLU A 162 -6.22 14.88 -4.88
C GLU A 162 -6.38 13.78 -5.93
N ALA A 163 -5.74 13.96 -7.10
CA ALA A 163 -5.70 12.95 -8.15
C ALA A 163 -5.06 11.64 -7.67
N PHE A 164 -3.96 11.73 -6.91
CA PHE A 164 -3.27 10.57 -6.35
C PHE A 164 -4.13 9.84 -5.31
N GLU A 165 -4.81 10.56 -4.42
CA GLU A 165 -5.71 9.97 -3.42
C GLU A 165 -6.86 9.20 -4.07
N LEU A 166 -7.53 9.80 -5.05
CA LEU A 166 -8.60 9.12 -5.81
C LEU A 166 -8.07 7.92 -6.58
N TYR A 167 -6.94 8.06 -7.26
CA TYR A 167 -6.30 6.96 -7.98
C TYR A 167 -5.97 5.79 -7.04
N SER A 168 -5.33 6.07 -5.90
CA SER A 168 -4.92 5.07 -4.91
C SER A 168 -6.12 4.30 -4.35
N LYS A 169 -7.22 5.01 -4.06
CA LYS A 169 -8.45 4.42 -3.54
C LYS A 169 -9.12 3.47 -4.53
N HIS A 170 -9.05 3.76 -5.82
CA HIS A 170 -9.82 3.06 -6.87
C HIS A 170 -8.99 2.11 -7.75
N LEU A 171 -7.67 2.05 -7.57
CA LEU A 171 -6.80 1.18 -8.38
C LEU A 171 -7.07 -0.32 -8.16
N TYR A 172 -7.56 -0.71 -6.98
CA TYR A 172 -7.80 -2.10 -6.57
C TYR A 172 -9.26 -2.34 -6.15
N ALA A 173 -10.17 -1.44 -6.51
CA ALA A 173 -11.59 -1.49 -6.18
C ALA A 173 -12.41 -2.33 -7.17
#